data_AF-A0A0A8WT55-F1
#
_entry.id   AF-A0A0A8WT55-F1
#
_cell.length_a   1.000
_cell.length_b   1.000
_cell.length_c   1.000
_cell.angle_alpha   90.00
_cell.angle_beta   90.00
_cell.angle_gamma   90.00
#
_symmetry.space_group_name_H-M   'P 1'
#
loop_
_entity.id
_entity.type
_entity.pdbx_description
1 polymer ?
#
loop_
_entity_poly.entity_id
_entity_poly.type
_entity_poly.pdbx_seq_one_letter_code
_entity_poly.pdbx_strand_id
1 'polypeptide(L)'
;MKTIFKKNDYKILADIDERKACIVKGTNSVYVALEELTPLSALAAKHLKMMGCDPGRYLNIGLSNHVIIKEAEEAWQAALKQAEQRNLPSESSMIPMFWQHLPGLIELRDAEDTYAACQKSASLMLEYRQRGLPPARLMELRKRYPRAAAFITAETYAFSGNETVSERGRKAMHMLISGDQVADALSLLPDLSPDMPDQDRSQSADRW
;
A
#
# COMPACT_ATOMS: atom_id res chain seq x y z
N MET A 1 11.90 19.34 0.32
CA MET A 1 13.22 19.33 -0.36
C MET A 1 14.37 19.85 0.50
N LYS A 2 15.40 19.04 0.72
CA LYS A 2 16.64 19.35 1.46
C LYS A 2 17.86 19.26 0.53
N THR A 3 18.84 20.14 0.68
CA THR A 3 20.11 20.06 -0.06
C THR A 3 20.92 18.85 0.40
N ILE A 4 21.20 17.92 -0.50
CA ILE A 4 22.04 16.73 -0.23
C ILE A 4 23.47 16.89 -0.75
N PHE A 5 23.66 17.72 -1.77
CA PHE A 5 24.99 17.98 -2.35
C PHE A 5 25.10 19.41 -2.86
N LYS A 6 26.27 20.03 -2.70
CA LYS A 6 26.58 21.36 -3.25
C LYS A 6 28.06 21.45 -3.58
N LYS A 7 28.36 21.80 -4.84
CA LYS A 7 29.70 22.13 -5.32
C LYS A 7 29.63 23.25 -6.34
N ASN A 8 30.29 24.37 -6.07
CA ASN A 8 30.26 25.56 -6.93
C ASN A 8 28.82 26.01 -7.23
N ASP A 9 28.46 26.05 -8.51
CA ASP A 9 27.14 26.39 -9.06
C ASP A 9 26.19 25.17 -9.17
N TYR A 10 26.66 23.97 -8.81
CA TYR A 10 25.91 22.72 -8.85
C TYR A 10 25.36 22.36 -7.47
N LYS A 11 24.06 22.05 -7.41
CA LYS A 11 23.35 21.64 -6.19
C LYS A 11 22.39 20.52 -6.50
N ILE A 12 22.22 19.61 -5.55
CA ILE A 12 21.17 18.59 -5.60
C ILE A 12 20.29 18.76 -4.36
N LEU A 13 19.00 18.95 -4.61
CA LEU A 13 17.95 18.98 -3.59
C LEU A 13 17.20 17.66 -3.67
N ALA A 14 17.02 16.95 -2.56
CA ALA A 14 16.21 15.74 -2.52
C ALA A 14 14.97 15.96 -1.66
N ASP A 15 13.85 15.45 -2.15
CA ASP A 15 12.65 15.17 -1.39
C ASP A 15 12.61 13.68 -1.08
N ILE A 16 12.97 13.33 0.15
CA ILE A 16 13.07 11.94 0.60
C ILE A 16 11.67 11.33 0.69
N ASP A 17 10.66 12.13 1.04
CA ASP A 17 9.29 11.66 1.26
C ASP A 17 8.59 11.36 -0.06
N GLU A 18 8.80 12.20 -1.07
CA GLU A 18 8.23 11.99 -2.41
C GLU A 18 9.13 11.18 -3.37
N ARG A 19 10.32 10.72 -2.93
CA ARG A 19 11.34 10.09 -3.78
C ARG A 19 11.67 10.90 -5.04
N LYS A 20 11.79 12.22 -4.90
CA LYS A 20 12.12 13.15 -6.00
C LYS A 20 13.41 13.88 -5.69
N ALA A 21 14.14 14.26 -6.72
CA ALA A 21 15.28 15.16 -6.59
C ALA A 21 15.22 16.27 -7.64
N CYS A 22 15.82 17.40 -7.32
CA CYS A 22 16.01 18.54 -8.19
C CYS A 22 17.51 18.82 -8.32
N ILE A 23 18.02 18.69 -9.53
CA ILE A 23 19.41 18.98 -9.88
C ILE A 23 19.45 20.41 -10.42
N VAL A 24 20.23 21.27 -9.77
CA VAL A 24 20.37 22.68 -10.12
C VAL A 24 21.80 22.95 -10.54
N LYS A 25 22.00 23.58 -11.71
CA LYS A 25 23.29 24.05 -12.21
C LYS A 25 23.14 25.48 -12.74
N GLY A 26 23.66 26.46 -12.00
CA GLY A 26 23.47 27.87 -12.32
C GLY A 26 21.98 28.25 -12.26
N THR A 27 21.42 28.68 -13.41
CA THR A 27 19.99 29.02 -13.56
C THR A 27 19.11 27.83 -13.97
N ASN A 28 19.72 26.71 -14.37
CA ASN A 28 18.99 25.56 -14.88
C ASN A 28 18.66 24.59 -13.75
N SER A 29 17.43 24.08 -13.73
CA SER A 29 16.97 23.07 -12.78
C SER A 29 16.26 21.93 -13.51
N VAL A 30 16.53 20.69 -13.12
CA VAL A 30 15.89 19.49 -13.65
C VAL A 30 15.34 18.66 -12.50
N TYR A 31 14.08 18.27 -12.60
CA TYR A 31 13.44 17.38 -11.65
C TYR A 31 13.55 15.93 -12.12
N VAL A 32 13.99 15.05 -11.25
CA VAL A 32 14.25 13.64 -11.52
C VAL A 32 13.71 12.78 -10.38
N ALA A 33 13.42 11.51 -10.65
CA ALA A 33 13.13 10.55 -9.60
C ALA A 33 14.42 10.18 -8.84
N LEU A 34 14.30 9.89 -7.55
CA LEU A 34 15.39 9.40 -6.72
C LEU A 34 15.53 7.89 -6.96
N GLU A 35 16.34 7.51 -7.95
CA GLU A 35 16.57 6.12 -8.38
C GLU A 35 18.03 5.70 -8.16
N GLU A 36 18.29 4.39 -8.27
CA GLU A 36 19.64 3.84 -8.20
C GLU A 36 20.55 4.40 -9.29
N LEU A 37 21.83 4.56 -8.98
CA LEU A 37 22.80 5.05 -9.94
C LEU A 37 23.31 3.90 -10.81
N THR A 38 23.26 4.10 -12.12
CA THR A 38 23.73 3.11 -13.11
C THR A 38 24.94 3.64 -13.88
N PRO A 39 25.78 2.73 -14.42
CA PRO A 39 26.82 3.12 -15.36
C PRO A 39 26.24 3.90 -16.55
N LEU A 40 27.02 4.87 -17.04
CA LEU A 40 26.56 5.77 -18.08
C LEU A 40 26.21 5.01 -19.38
N SER A 41 25.05 5.30 -19.98
CA SER A 41 24.67 4.72 -21.27
C SER A 41 25.56 5.26 -22.40
N ALA A 42 25.78 4.46 -23.45
CA ALA A 42 26.58 4.89 -24.60
C ALA A 42 26.01 6.14 -25.29
N LEU A 43 24.68 6.29 -25.28
CA LEU A 43 23.98 7.47 -25.80
C LEU A 43 24.28 8.71 -24.95
N ALA A 44 24.12 8.61 -23.63
CA ALA A 44 24.43 9.70 -22.70
C ALA A 44 25.92 10.09 -22.78
N ALA A 45 26.82 9.10 -22.90
CA ALA A 45 28.25 9.35 -23.11
C ALA A 45 28.51 10.17 -24.36
N LYS A 46 27.84 9.84 -25.47
CA LYS A 46 27.96 10.57 -26.74
C LYS A 46 27.45 12.00 -26.60
N HIS A 47 26.31 12.20 -25.93
CA HIS A 47 25.75 13.53 -25.67
C HIS A 47 26.67 14.40 -24.82
N LEU A 48 27.25 13.85 -23.75
CA LEU A 48 28.21 14.56 -22.92
C LEU A 48 29.46 14.97 -23.71
N LYS A 49 29.99 14.08 -24.56
CA LYS A 49 31.11 14.41 -25.44
C LYS A 49 30.77 15.55 -26.41
N MET A 50 29.56 15.56 -26.98
CA MET A 50 29.10 16.67 -27.85
C MET A 50 29.00 18.00 -27.10
N MET A 51 28.70 17.97 -25.80
CA MET A 51 28.69 19.16 -24.94
C MET A 51 30.07 19.52 -24.37
N GLY A 52 31.15 18.87 -24.81
CA GLY A 52 32.52 19.11 -24.31
C GLY A 52 32.75 18.64 -22.87
N CYS A 53 31.89 17.77 -22.35
CA CYS A 53 32.02 17.20 -21.01
C CYS A 53 32.71 15.83 -21.05
N ASP A 54 33.53 15.54 -20.04
CA ASP A 54 34.15 14.22 -19.85
C ASP A 54 33.13 13.22 -19.27
N PRO A 55 32.72 12.16 -20.01
CA PRO A 55 31.74 11.19 -19.53
C PRO A 55 32.18 10.43 -18.28
N GLY A 56 33.50 10.29 -18.04
CA GLY A 56 34.02 9.56 -16.88
C GLY A 56 33.69 10.21 -15.53
N ARG A 57 33.20 11.45 -15.54
CA ARG A 57 32.83 12.22 -14.35
C ARG A 57 31.35 12.13 -14.00
N TYR A 58 30.55 11.40 -14.76
CA TYR A 58 29.10 11.35 -14.61
C TYR A 58 28.59 9.94 -14.40
N LEU A 59 27.47 9.83 -13.68
CA LEU A 59 26.70 8.61 -13.47
C LEU A 59 25.28 8.84 -13.96
N ASN A 60 24.61 7.78 -14.36
CA ASN A 60 23.24 7.83 -14.84
C ASN A 60 22.26 7.56 -13.69
N ILE A 61 21.07 8.17 -13.74
CA ILE A 61 20.01 7.99 -12.74
C ILE A 61 19.03 6.95 -13.28
N GLY A 62 19.08 5.74 -12.73
CA GLY A 62 18.24 4.60 -13.07
C GLY A 62 18.26 4.26 -14.55
N LEU A 63 17.06 4.15 -15.14
CA LEU A 63 16.87 3.93 -16.58
C LEU A 63 16.64 5.23 -17.35
N SER A 64 16.64 6.37 -16.67
CA SER A 64 16.49 7.68 -17.31
C SER A 64 17.79 8.09 -18.01
N ASN A 65 17.73 9.07 -18.92
CA ASN A 65 18.92 9.67 -19.54
C ASN A 65 19.49 10.86 -18.74
N HIS A 66 19.08 11.01 -17.47
CA HIS A 66 19.56 12.07 -16.61
C HIS A 66 20.84 11.65 -15.90
N VAL A 67 21.75 12.60 -15.76
CA VAL A 67 23.08 12.34 -15.22
C VAL A 67 23.37 13.20 -14.00
N ILE A 68 24.10 12.63 -13.04
CA ILE A 68 24.70 13.34 -11.92
C ILE A 68 26.22 13.27 -12.01
N ILE A 69 26.90 14.17 -11.30
CA ILE A 69 28.36 14.08 -11.17
C ILE A 69 28.73 12.95 -10.20
N LYS A 70 29.82 12.24 -10.49
CA LYS A 70 30.29 11.09 -9.71
C LYS A 70 30.61 11.45 -8.26
N GLU A 71 31.07 12.67 -8.00
CA GLU A 71 31.33 13.13 -6.62
C GLU A 71 30.08 13.24 -5.75
N ALA A 72 28.90 13.34 -6.36
CA ALA A 72 27.63 13.37 -5.63
C ALA A 72 27.08 11.96 -5.33
N GLU A 73 27.78 10.91 -5.76
CA GLU A 73 27.36 9.50 -5.61
C GLU A 73 27.08 9.14 -4.15
N GLU A 74 27.99 9.45 -3.23
CA GLU A 74 27.83 9.12 -1.81
C GLU A 74 26.60 9.82 -1.20
N ALA A 75 26.41 11.10 -1.50
CA ALA A 75 25.27 11.88 -1.02
C ALA A 75 23.95 11.38 -1.60
N TRP A 76 23.94 10.98 -2.87
CA TRP A 76 22.77 10.41 -3.54
C TRP A 76 22.40 9.06 -2.95
N GLN A 77 23.37 8.16 -2.80
CA GLN A 77 23.19 6.85 -2.18
C GLN A 77 22.71 6.95 -0.73
N ALA A 78 23.23 7.93 0.04
CA ALA A 78 22.75 8.20 1.39
C ALA A 78 21.28 8.67 1.40
N ALA A 79 20.88 9.53 0.46
CA ALA A 79 19.50 9.98 0.32
C ALA A 79 18.57 8.83 -0.08
N LEU A 80 19.03 7.96 -0.98
CA LEU A 80 18.28 6.78 -1.43
C LEU A 80 18.07 5.79 -0.28
N LYS A 81 19.12 5.48 0.50
CA LYS A 81 19.00 4.67 1.72
C LYS A 81 18.08 5.29 2.77
N GLN A 82 18.10 6.62 2.94
CA GLN A 82 17.16 7.30 3.85
C GLN A 82 15.71 7.19 3.35
N ALA A 83 15.49 7.31 2.03
CA ALA A 83 14.19 7.12 1.43
C ALA A 83 13.72 5.67 1.56
N GLU A 84 14.61 4.68 1.43
CA GLU A 84 14.32 3.28 1.70
C GLU A 84 14.01 3.04 3.17
N GLN A 85 14.79 3.56 4.12
CA GLN A 85 14.53 3.40 5.55
C GLN A 85 13.22 4.05 6.00
N ARG A 86 12.77 5.13 5.35
CA ARG A 86 11.46 5.74 5.59
C ARG A 86 10.31 5.02 4.88
N ASN A 87 10.59 4.39 3.74
CA ASN A 87 9.61 3.61 2.96
C ASN A 87 9.58 2.12 3.29
N LEU A 88 10.54 1.62 4.08
CA LEU A 88 10.28 0.52 4.96
C LEU A 88 9.07 1.01 5.74
N PRO A 89 7.88 0.41 5.52
CA PRO A 89 6.83 0.62 6.50
C PRO A 89 7.52 0.37 7.83
N SER A 90 7.26 1.22 8.82
CA SER A 90 7.48 0.80 10.19
C SER A 90 6.79 -0.57 10.32
N GLU A 91 7.54 -1.66 10.13
CA GLU A 91 7.14 -3.06 10.34
C GLU A 91 6.96 -3.31 11.85
N SER A 92 6.95 -2.23 12.64
CA SER A 92 6.28 -2.12 13.93
C SER A 92 4.78 -1.77 13.80
N SER A 93 4.14 -1.99 12.64
CA SER A 93 2.70 -2.24 12.64
C SER A 93 2.54 -3.74 12.92
N MET A 94 1.87 -4.10 14.00
CA MET A 94 1.60 -5.51 14.38
C MET A 94 0.83 -6.31 13.30
N ILE A 95 0.48 -5.70 12.16
CA ILE A 95 -0.48 -6.17 11.19
C ILE A 95 0.12 -7.19 10.21
N PRO A 96 1.28 -6.98 9.55
CA PRO A 96 1.83 -7.96 8.60
C PRO A 96 2.35 -9.24 9.27
N MET A 97 2.98 -9.14 10.46
CA MET A 97 3.38 -10.32 11.23
C MET A 97 2.16 -11.11 11.72
N PHE A 98 1.09 -10.43 12.17
CA PHE A 98 -0.14 -11.11 12.58
C PHE A 98 -0.80 -11.86 11.40
N TRP A 99 -0.81 -11.28 10.19
CA TRP A 99 -1.36 -11.94 9.00
C TRP A 99 -0.67 -13.26 8.67
N GLN A 100 0.62 -13.39 8.99
CA GLN A 100 1.39 -14.61 8.78
C GLN A 100 1.19 -15.64 9.90
N HIS A 101 0.74 -15.23 11.08
CA HIS A 101 0.61 -16.09 12.27
C HIS A 101 -0.82 -16.52 12.60
N LEU A 102 -1.86 -15.94 11.98
CA LEU A 102 -3.24 -16.34 12.25
C LEU A 102 -3.63 -17.59 11.42
N PRO A 103 -3.84 -18.76 12.05
CA PRO A 103 -4.11 -19.99 11.32
C PRO A 103 -5.43 -19.91 10.54
N GLY A 104 -5.40 -20.33 9.27
CA GLY A 104 -6.59 -20.39 8.41
C GLY A 104 -7.07 -19.03 7.86
N LEU A 105 -6.38 -17.93 8.15
CA LEU A 105 -6.74 -16.59 7.63
C LEU A 105 -6.61 -16.52 6.10
N ILE A 106 -5.52 -17.03 5.54
CA ILE A 106 -5.29 -17.07 4.09
C ILE A 106 -6.35 -17.94 3.41
N GLU A 107 -6.59 -19.15 3.94
CA GLU A 107 -7.61 -20.07 3.41
C GLU A 107 -9.02 -19.46 3.42
N LEU A 108 -9.35 -18.69 4.46
CA LEU A 108 -10.62 -17.99 4.55
C LEU A 108 -10.71 -16.82 3.55
N ARG A 109 -9.65 -16.02 3.41
CA ARG A 109 -9.62 -14.92 2.43
C ARG A 109 -9.77 -15.43 1.00
N ASP A 110 -9.02 -16.46 0.63
CA ASP A 110 -9.12 -17.07 -0.69
C ASP A 110 -10.55 -17.59 -0.97
N ALA A 111 -11.18 -18.21 0.05
CA ALA A 111 -12.55 -18.70 -0.06
C ALA A 111 -13.59 -17.56 -0.16
N GLU A 112 -13.40 -16.45 0.55
CA GLU A 112 -14.26 -15.26 0.46
C GLU A 112 -14.10 -14.53 -0.87
N ASP A 113 -12.88 -14.35 -1.36
CA ASP A 113 -12.61 -13.73 -2.66
C ASP A 113 -13.19 -14.55 -3.80
N THR A 114 -13.05 -15.89 -3.72
CA THR A 114 -13.69 -16.80 -4.68
C THR A 114 -15.21 -16.64 -4.64
N TYR A 115 -15.81 -16.58 -3.46
CA TYR A 115 -17.25 -16.38 -3.31
C TYR A 115 -17.71 -15.01 -3.84
N ALA A 116 -16.99 -13.94 -3.52
CA ALA A 116 -17.28 -12.59 -4.01
C ALA A 116 -17.18 -12.52 -5.54
N ALA A 117 -16.17 -13.16 -6.13
CA ALA A 117 -16.03 -13.28 -7.58
C ALA A 117 -17.20 -14.05 -8.21
N CYS A 118 -17.62 -15.16 -7.61
CA CYS A 118 -18.80 -15.93 -8.03
C CYS A 118 -20.11 -15.13 -7.89
N GLN A 119 -20.30 -14.37 -6.80
CA GLN A 119 -21.47 -13.50 -6.66
C GLN A 119 -21.47 -12.39 -7.71
N LYS A 120 -20.31 -11.78 -7.96
CA LYS A 120 -20.17 -10.72 -8.96
C LYS A 120 -20.49 -11.24 -10.36
N SER A 121 -19.95 -12.39 -10.75
CA SER A 121 -20.27 -13.01 -12.04
C SER A 121 -21.74 -13.43 -12.14
N ALA A 122 -22.31 -14.02 -11.09
CA ALA A 122 -23.74 -14.36 -11.04
C ALA A 122 -24.66 -13.13 -11.13
N SER A 123 -24.28 -12.02 -10.49
CA SER A 123 -25.04 -10.76 -10.55
C SER A 123 -25.02 -10.12 -11.94
N LEU A 124 -23.93 -10.29 -12.70
CA LEU A 124 -23.83 -9.83 -14.09
C LEU A 124 -24.67 -10.70 -15.06
N MET A 125 -24.99 -11.94 -14.67
CA MET A 125 -25.75 -12.88 -15.51
C MET A 125 -27.28 -12.78 -15.35
N LEU A 126 -27.81 -11.84 -14.55
CA LEU A 126 -29.23 -11.42 -14.46
C LEU A 126 -30.32 -12.51 -14.22
N GLU A 127 -30.03 -13.81 -14.19
CA GLU A 127 -31.04 -14.86 -13.98
C GLU A 127 -31.15 -15.32 -12.52
N TYR A 128 -30.10 -15.17 -11.71
CA TYR A 128 -30.12 -15.60 -10.31
C TYR A 128 -30.50 -14.43 -9.40
N ARG A 129 -31.81 -14.17 -9.27
CA ARG A 129 -32.35 -13.32 -8.20
C ARG A 129 -32.11 -13.85 -6.77
N GLN A 130 -31.46 -14.99 -6.63
CA GLN A 130 -31.08 -15.55 -5.34
C GLN A 130 -29.58 -15.34 -5.13
N ARG A 131 -29.24 -14.46 -4.17
CA ARG A 131 -27.94 -14.53 -3.50
C ARG A 131 -27.88 -15.91 -2.83
N GLY A 132 -27.23 -16.87 -3.49
CA GLY A 132 -27.05 -18.20 -2.93
C GLY A 132 -26.25 -18.13 -1.64
N LEU A 133 -26.56 -19.01 -0.70
CA LEU A 133 -25.76 -19.20 0.52
C LEU A 133 -24.26 -19.34 0.16
N PRO A 134 -23.36 -18.90 1.04
CA PRO A 134 -21.93 -19.12 0.84
C PRO A 134 -21.66 -20.61 0.60
N PRO A 135 -20.70 -20.95 -0.28
CA PRO A 135 -20.37 -22.34 -0.57
C PRO A 135 -20.04 -23.08 0.72
N ALA A 136 -20.48 -24.34 0.84
CA ALA A 136 -20.34 -25.14 2.06
C ALA A 136 -18.91 -25.13 2.63
N ARG A 137 -17.91 -25.12 1.74
CA ARG A 137 -16.49 -24.99 2.08
C ARG A 137 -16.16 -23.72 2.88
N LEU A 138 -16.75 -22.57 2.53
CA LEU A 138 -16.53 -21.31 3.27
C LEU A 138 -17.19 -21.38 4.66
N MET A 139 -18.37 -21.99 4.78
CA MET A 139 -19.03 -22.17 6.09
C MET A 139 -18.24 -23.13 6.99
N GLU A 140 -17.69 -24.20 6.44
CA GLU A 140 -16.81 -25.13 7.16
C GLU A 140 -15.52 -24.46 7.62
N LEU A 141 -14.88 -23.66 6.76
CA LEU A 141 -13.67 -22.90 7.12
C LEU A 141 -13.94 -21.89 8.24
N ARG A 142 -15.09 -21.20 8.22
CA ARG A 142 -15.47 -20.27 9.30
C ARG A 142 -15.68 -20.98 10.64
N LYS A 143 -16.23 -22.20 10.63
CA LYS A 143 -16.36 -23.04 11.84
C LYS A 143 -15.01 -23.55 12.33
N ARG A 144 -14.11 -23.89 11.40
CA ARG A 144 -12.77 -24.42 11.70
C ARG A 144 -11.83 -23.34 12.25
N TYR A 145 -11.96 -22.10 11.78
CA TYR A 145 -11.10 -20.97 12.15
C TYR A 145 -11.93 -19.76 12.62
N PRO A 146 -12.60 -19.85 13.79
CA PRO A 146 -13.52 -18.81 14.25
C PRO A 146 -12.83 -17.47 14.52
N ARG A 147 -11.58 -17.49 14.99
CA ARG A 147 -10.79 -16.27 15.24
C ARG A 147 -10.45 -15.54 13.94
N ALA A 148 -10.08 -16.27 12.90
CA ALA A 148 -9.81 -15.69 11.58
C ALA A 148 -11.08 -15.16 10.93
N ALA A 149 -12.20 -15.86 11.06
CA ALA A 149 -13.50 -15.36 10.60
C ALA A 149 -13.92 -14.06 11.32
N ALA A 150 -13.76 -14.00 12.64
CA ALA A 150 -14.02 -12.80 13.43
C ALA A 150 -13.08 -11.64 13.04
N PHE A 151 -11.82 -11.95 12.73
CA PHE A 151 -10.85 -10.93 12.31
C PHE A 151 -11.22 -10.31 10.96
N ILE A 152 -11.57 -11.13 9.96
CA ILE A 152 -12.04 -10.63 8.66
C ILE A 152 -13.28 -9.75 8.85
N THR A 153 -14.19 -10.16 9.72
CA THR A 153 -15.39 -9.37 10.04
C THR A 153 -15.03 -8.04 10.72
N ALA A 154 -14.09 -8.03 11.66
CA ALA A 154 -13.64 -6.80 12.30
C ALA A 154 -12.92 -5.86 11.31
N GLU A 155 -12.17 -6.42 10.35
CA GLU A 155 -11.48 -5.70 9.29
C GLU A 155 -12.46 -4.99 8.35
N THR A 156 -13.54 -5.65 7.92
CA THR A 156 -14.56 -5.01 7.07
C THR A 156 -15.20 -3.81 7.77
N TYR A 157 -15.47 -3.91 9.07
CA TYR A 157 -16.00 -2.79 9.87
C TYR A 157 -14.98 -1.70 10.12
N ALA A 158 -13.71 -2.03 10.31
CA ALA A 158 -12.64 -1.06 10.53
C ALA A 158 -12.50 -0.06 9.36
N PHE A 159 -12.87 -0.46 8.13
CA PHE A 159 -12.89 0.40 6.94
C PHE A 159 -14.28 0.94 6.56
N SER A 160 -15.27 0.80 7.43
CA SER A 160 -16.60 1.39 7.23
C SER A 160 -16.53 2.93 7.19
N GLY A 161 -17.39 3.55 6.37
CA GLY A 161 -17.52 5.01 6.29
C GLY A 161 -18.13 5.66 7.54
N ASN A 162 -18.69 4.89 8.47
CA ASN A 162 -19.16 5.39 9.76
C ASN A 162 -18.03 5.29 10.80
N GLU A 163 -17.60 6.44 11.31
CA GLU A 163 -16.48 6.56 12.26
C GLU A 163 -16.69 5.72 13.53
N THR A 164 -17.91 5.69 14.07
CA THR A 164 -18.22 4.92 15.29
C THR A 164 -18.10 3.41 15.09
N VAL A 165 -18.45 2.92 13.89
CA VAL A 165 -18.35 1.51 13.52
C VAL A 165 -16.89 1.17 13.18
N SER A 166 -16.19 2.08 12.51
CA SER A 166 -14.76 1.97 12.21
C SER A 166 -13.92 1.85 13.48
N GLU A 167 -14.15 2.68 14.49
CA GLU A 167 -13.47 2.60 15.78
C GLU A 167 -13.71 1.27 16.50
N ARG A 168 -14.96 0.80 16.52
CA ARG A 168 -15.32 -0.51 17.09
C ARG A 168 -14.64 -1.65 16.36
N GLY A 169 -14.61 -1.61 15.03
CA GLY A 169 -13.89 -2.57 14.19
C GLY A 169 -12.40 -2.62 14.51
N ARG A 170 -11.73 -1.46 14.59
CA ARG A 170 -10.30 -1.39 14.96
C ARG A 170 -10.04 -1.92 16.38
N LYS A 171 -10.92 -1.61 17.33
CA LYS A 171 -10.81 -2.13 18.71
C LYS A 171 -10.97 -3.65 18.76
N ALA A 172 -11.94 -4.20 18.03
CA ALA A 172 -12.13 -5.65 17.92
C ALA A 172 -10.93 -6.34 17.26
N MET A 173 -10.35 -5.75 16.20
CA MET A 173 -9.12 -6.26 15.59
C MET A 173 -7.97 -6.29 16.60
N HIS A 174 -7.78 -5.23 17.38
CA HIS A 174 -6.73 -5.17 18.39
C HIS A 174 -6.89 -6.29 19.43
N MET A 175 -8.10 -6.53 19.94
CA MET A 175 -8.36 -7.62 20.90
C MET A 175 -8.07 -9.00 20.32
N LEU A 176 -8.45 -9.24 19.05
CA LEU A 176 -8.19 -10.50 18.36
C LEU A 176 -6.68 -10.74 18.15
N ILE A 177 -5.91 -9.66 17.95
CA ILE A 177 -4.45 -9.70 17.81
C ILE A 177 -3.78 -9.94 19.17
N SER A 178 -4.24 -9.27 20.23
CA SER A 178 -3.68 -9.38 21.58
C SER A 178 -3.89 -10.75 22.25
N GLY A 179 -4.72 -11.61 21.66
CA GLY A 179 -4.96 -12.96 22.17
C GLY A 179 -6.23 -13.08 23.03
N ASP A 180 -7.06 -12.04 23.11
CA ASP A 180 -8.30 -12.03 23.90
C ASP A 180 -9.40 -12.94 23.32
N GLN A 181 -10.42 -13.24 24.12
CA GLN A 181 -11.50 -14.14 23.73
C GLN A 181 -12.25 -13.63 22.50
N VAL A 182 -12.53 -14.53 21.54
CA VAL A 182 -13.21 -14.20 20.28
C VAL A 182 -14.61 -13.64 20.53
N ALA A 183 -15.30 -14.12 21.56
CA ALA A 183 -16.64 -13.66 21.93
C ALA A 183 -16.66 -12.18 22.32
N ASP A 184 -15.66 -11.72 23.08
CA ASP A 184 -15.56 -10.33 23.52
C ASP A 184 -15.32 -9.39 22.33
N ALA A 185 -14.46 -9.80 21.38
CA ALA A 185 -14.24 -9.04 20.16
C ALA A 185 -15.50 -8.96 19.28
N LEU A 186 -16.26 -10.06 19.18
CA LEU A 186 -17.51 -10.07 18.42
C LEU A 186 -18.59 -9.20 19.07
N SER A 187 -18.64 -9.10 20.40
CA SER A 187 -19.59 -8.24 21.12
C SER A 187 -19.43 -6.74 20.84
N LEU A 188 -18.24 -6.33 20.38
CA LEU A 188 -17.96 -4.95 20.00
C LEU A 188 -18.43 -4.62 18.58
N LEU A 189 -18.58 -5.64 17.74
CA LEU A 189 -19.04 -5.46 16.38
C LEU A 189 -20.57 -5.32 16.37
N PRO A 190 -21.14 -4.55 15.42
CA PRO A 190 -22.58 -4.52 15.25
C PRO A 190 -23.10 -5.95 15.00
N ASP A 191 -24.26 -6.30 15.56
CA ASP A 191 -24.88 -7.61 15.36
C ASP A 191 -25.08 -7.87 13.86
N LEU A 192 -24.21 -8.71 13.30
CA LEU A 192 -24.46 -9.38 12.03
C LEU A 192 -25.39 -10.53 12.33
N SER A 193 -26.70 -10.27 12.28
CA SER A 193 -27.61 -11.35 11.92
C SER A 193 -27.16 -11.82 10.51
N PRO A 194 -26.79 -13.09 10.31
CA PRO A 194 -26.22 -13.56 9.04
C PRO A 194 -27.21 -13.52 7.86
N ASP A 195 -28.42 -12.96 8.03
CA ASP A 195 -29.55 -13.14 7.12
C ASP A 195 -30.46 -11.91 6.92
N MET A 196 -30.04 -10.66 7.16
CA MET A 196 -30.94 -9.50 6.87
C MET A 196 -30.34 -8.41 5.98
N PRO A 197 -31.15 -7.89 5.01
CA PRO A 197 -30.70 -7.09 3.89
C PRO A 197 -30.41 -5.64 4.28
N ASP A 198 -29.64 -4.95 3.43
CA ASP A 198 -29.57 -3.50 3.34
C ASP A 198 -30.98 -2.88 3.37
N GLN A 199 -31.47 -2.48 4.54
CA GLN A 199 -32.69 -1.67 4.67
C GLN A 199 -32.41 -0.17 4.60
N ASP A 200 -31.15 0.27 4.56
CA ASP A 200 -30.80 1.69 4.66
C ASP A 200 -30.51 2.39 3.33
N ARG A 201 -30.90 1.83 2.19
CA ARG A 201 -30.85 2.54 0.88
C ARG A 201 -32.15 3.22 0.47
N SER A 202 -33.18 3.25 1.32
CA SER A 202 -34.52 3.70 0.95
C SER A 202 -34.99 5.04 1.56
N GLN A 203 -34.12 5.84 2.22
CA GLN A 203 -34.56 7.10 2.86
C GLN A 203 -33.99 8.40 2.29
N SER A 204 -33.28 8.38 1.15
CA SER A 204 -32.73 9.60 0.53
C SER A 204 -33.30 9.94 -0.85
N ALA A 205 -34.54 9.55 -1.13
CA ALA A 205 -35.22 9.91 -2.37
C ALA A 205 -36.69 10.31 -2.11
N ASP A 206 -36.89 11.36 -1.31
CA ASP A 206 -38.13 12.16 -1.32
C ASP A 206 -37.90 13.47 -0.56
N ARG A 207 -37.11 14.37 -1.17
CA ARG A 207 -37.14 15.81 -0.89
C ARG A 207 -36.75 16.59 -2.15
N TRP A 208 -37.67 16.66 -3.09
CA TRP A 208 -37.78 17.74 -4.07
C TRP A 208 -39.26 18.11 -4.18
#